data_AF-A0A520F361-F1
#
_entry.id   AF-A0A520F361-F1
#
_cell.length_a   1.000
_cell.length_b   1.000
_cell.length_c   1.000
_cell.angle_alpha   90.00
_cell.angle_beta   90.00
_cell.angle_gamma   90.00
#
_symmetry.space_group_name_H-M   'P 1'
#
loop_
_entity.id
_entity.type
_entity.pdbx_description
1 polymer ?
#
loop_
_entity_poly.entity_id
_entity_poly.type
_entity_poly.pdbx_seq_one_letter_code
_entity_poly.pdbx_strand_id
1 'polypeptide(L)'
;MCTVRTTSNPVFRNLPKQEGSGGYASFGSMDNPGIVLAYAVAEGLFLGALSFMFTDVTFGGVGGSALIAQAVLGTFGVFFGMLVVYKTGAIRVTPRLTRMIIGALIGVVVLALGNLIASFFTEGGLGLRDGGPIAIIFSLVCIGIAAFSFLLDFDAADQLIRAQAPEKAAWGVAFGLTVTLVWLYVEILRLLSYFNSD
;
A
#
# COMPACT_ATOMS: atom_id res chain seq x y z
N MET A 1 -26.12 -20.03 -57.58
CA MET A 1 -25.27 -18.85 -57.84
C MET A 1 -26.09 -17.62 -57.48
N CYS A 2 -26.00 -17.15 -56.23
CA CYS A 2 -26.86 -16.10 -55.69
C CYS A 2 -26.05 -14.81 -55.58
N THR A 3 -26.29 -13.88 -56.50
CA THR A 3 -25.66 -12.57 -56.59
C THR A 3 -26.06 -11.74 -55.37
N VAL A 4 -25.08 -11.35 -54.55
CA VAL A 4 -25.27 -10.47 -53.39
C VAL A 4 -25.83 -9.14 -53.88
N ARG A 5 -27.06 -8.81 -53.48
CA ARG A 5 -27.71 -7.53 -53.75
C ARG A 5 -27.03 -6.47 -52.89
N THR A 6 -26.09 -5.72 -53.48
CA THR A 6 -25.54 -4.50 -52.90
C THR A 6 -26.69 -3.57 -52.54
N THR A 7 -26.87 -3.33 -51.24
CA THR A 7 -27.89 -2.39 -50.72
C THR A 7 -27.46 -0.98 -51.10
N SER A 8 -28.11 -0.43 -52.13
CA SER A 8 -27.94 0.90 -52.69
C SER A 8 -28.67 1.97 -51.86
N ASN A 9 -28.58 1.88 -50.53
CA ASN A 9 -29.21 2.87 -49.65
C ASN A 9 -28.24 4.05 -49.42
N PRO A 10 -28.60 5.28 -49.83
CA PRO A 10 -27.72 6.45 -49.76
C PRO A 10 -27.31 6.83 -48.33
N VAL A 11 -28.02 6.32 -47.31
CA VAL A 11 -27.68 6.49 -45.89
C VAL A 11 -26.31 5.87 -45.55
N PHE A 12 -25.92 4.75 -46.16
CA PHE A 12 -24.66 4.06 -45.82
C PHE A 12 -23.41 4.69 -46.46
N ARG A 13 -23.57 5.68 -47.34
CA ARG A 13 -22.44 6.39 -47.98
C ARG A 13 -21.79 7.43 -47.07
N ASN A 14 -22.56 7.96 -46.12
CA ASN A 14 -22.12 8.99 -45.18
C ASN A 14 -21.89 8.45 -43.77
N LEU A 15 -21.84 7.13 -43.61
CA LEU A 15 -21.27 6.60 -42.39
C LEU A 15 -19.78 6.95 -42.39
N PRO A 16 -19.24 7.53 -41.29
CA PRO A 16 -17.80 7.63 -41.16
C PRO A 16 -17.25 6.23 -41.40
N LYS A 17 -16.31 6.10 -42.34
CA LYS A 17 -15.53 4.87 -42.49
C LYS A 17 -15.01 4.56 -41.08
N GLN A 18 -15.49 3.47 -40.50
CA GLN A 18 -14.87 2.84 -39.35
C GLN A 18 -13.49 2.37 -39.83
N GLU A 19 -12.56 3.32 -39.86
CA GLU A 19 -11.14 3.08 -39.99
C GLU A 19 -10.74 2.30 -38.75
N GLY A 20 -10.31 1.06 -38.97
CA GLY A 20 -10.12 0.06 -37.94
C GLY A 20 -9.17 0.50 -36.83
N SER A 21 -9.75 0.94 -35.72
CA SER A 21 -9.10 1.00 -34.41
C SER A 21 -10.12 0.65 -33.32
N GLY A 22 -10.84 -0.45 -33.53
CA GLY A 22 -11.69 -1.04 -32.51
C GLY A 22 -10.92 -2.13 -31.78
N GLY A 23 -10.69 -1.95 -30.48
CA GLY A 23 -10.68 -3.13 -29.61
C GLY A 23 -10.12 -3.01 -28.19
N TYR A 24 -8.96 -2.39 -27.97
CA TYR A 24 -8.24 -2.68 -26.71
C TYR A 24 -7.38 -1.55 -26.11
N ALA A 25 -7.31 -0.37 -26.75
CA ALA A 25 -6.39 0.69 -26.31
C ALA A 25 -7.08 2.04 -26.07
N SER A 26 -8.34 2.03 -25.62
CA SER A 26 -8.96 3.20 -24.99
C SER A 26 -9.03 2.96 -23.49
N PHE A 27 -7.86 2.83 -22.86
CA PHE A 27 -7.74 3.31 -21.49
C PHE A 27 -7.95 4.82 -21.57
N GLY A 28 -9.03 5.27 -20.95
CA GLY A 28 -9.42 6.67 -20.93
C GLY A 28 -8.21 7.55 -20.61
N SER A 29 -8.06 8.59 -21.41
CA SER A 29 -7.02 9.61 -21.33
C SER A 29 -6.50 9.86 -19.91
N MET A 30 -5.37 9.24 -19.58
CA MET A 30 -4.40 9.79 -18.63
C MET A 30 -3.30 10.44 -19.48
N ASP A 31 -3.64 11.55 -20.15
CA ASP A 31 -2.76 12.32 -21.06
C ASP A 31 -1.58 13.03 -20.34
N ASN A 32 -1.35 12.73 -19.08
CA ASN A 32 -0.16 13.16 -18.36
C ASN A 32 0.73 11.93 -18.07
N PRO A 33 1.82 11.73 -18.83
CA PRO A 33 2.74 10.63 -18.59
C PRO A 33 3.28 10.62 -17.15
N GLY A 34 3.35 11.79 -16.49
CA GLY A 34 3.72 11.88 -15.08
C GLY A 34 2.69 11.27 -14.12
N ILE A 35 1.38 11.40 -14.42
CA ILE A 35 0.31 10.79 -13.61
C ILE A 35 0.29 9.28 -13.80
N VAL A 36 0.49 8.79 -15.04
CA VAL A 36 0.60 7.36 -15.33
C VAL A 36 1.82 6.75 -14.65
N LEU A 37 2.97 7.41 -14.73
CA LEU A 37 4.20 6.95 -14.08
C LEU A 37 4.06 6.96 -12.55
N ALA A 38 3.50 8.03 -11.98
CA ALA A 38 3.26 8.11 -10.53
C ALA A 38 2.26 7.03 -10.07
N TYR A 39 1.22 6.76 -10.85
CA TYR A 39 0.28 5.68 -10.58
C TYR A 39 0.95 4.31 -10.65
N ALA A 40 1.72 4.03 -11.71
CA ALA A 40 2.45 2.77 -11.85
C ALA A 40 3.48 2.54 -10.73
N VAL A 41 4.17 3.60 -10.29
CA VAL A 41 5.10 3.53 -9.15
C VAL A 41 4.33 3.33 -7.85
N ALA A 42 3.21 4.02 -7.63
CA ALA A 42 2.38 3.83 -6.45
C ALA A 42 1.79 2.42 -6.39
N GLU A 43 1.33 1.89 -7.52
CA GLU A 43 0.79 0.54 -7.66
C GLU A 43 1.88 -0.53 -7.47
N GLY A 44 3.07 -0.33 -8.04
CA GLY A 44 4.23 -1.19 -7.81
C GLY A 44 4.74 -1.16 -6.38
N LEU A 45 4.75 0.00 -5.72
CA LEU A 45 5.16 0.14 -4.33
C LEU A 45 4.10 -0.46 -3.38
N PHE A 46 2.82 -0.33 -3.72
CA PHE A 46 1.72 -0.98 -3.01
C PHE A 46 1.79 -2.51 -3.11
N LEU A 47 1.86 -3.06 -4.33
CA LEU A 47 1.94 -4.50 -4.54
C LEU A 47 3.25 -5.09 -4.00
N GLY A 48 4.35 -4.36 -4.12
CA GLY A 48 5.65 -4.74 -3.56
C GLY A 48 5.64 -4.77 -2.04
N ALA A 49 5.14 -3.71 -1.38
CA ALA A 49 4.99 -3.66 0.07
C ALA A 49 4.07 -4.77 0.58
N LEU A 50 2.94 -4.99 -0.10
CA LEU A 50 1.96 -6.01 0.28
C LEU A 50 2.54 -7.43 0.11
N SER A 51 3.19 -7.70 -1.02
CA SER A 51 3.88 -8.98 -1.25
C SER A 51 4.95 -9.24 -0.18
N PHE A 52 5.73 -8.22 0.14
CA PHE A 52 6.78 -8.30 1.16
C PHE A 52 6.21 -8.46 2.57
N MET A 53 5.06 -7.86 2.87
CA MET A 53 4.38 -8.03 4.16
C MET A 53 3.93 -9.49 4.37
N PHE A 54 3.43 -10.17 3.33
CA PHE A 54 2.92 -11.54 3.45
C PHE A 54 3.96 -12.67 3.30
N THR A 55 5.18 -12.39 2.84
CA THR A 55 6.16 -13.43 2.46
C THR A 55 6.49 -14.44 3.57
N ASP A 56 6.51 -14.03 4.85
CA ASP A 56 6.96 -14.90 5.97
C ASP A 56 5.93 -15.03 7.09
N VAL A 57 4.65 -14.73 6.82
CA VAL A 57 3.60 -14.92 7.82
C VAL A 57 3.13 -16.37 7.73
N THR A 58 3.72 -17.26 8.53
CA THR A 58 3.30 -18.67 8.64
C THR A 58 2.01 -18.78 9.45
N PHE A 59 0.90 -19.06 8.78
CA PHE A 59 -0.39 -19.40 9.40
C PHE A 59 -0.40 -20.86 9.87
N GLY A 60 0.30 -21.18 10.97
CA GLY A 60 0.45 -22.58 11.40
C GLY A 60 0.44 -22.78 12.91
N GLY A 61 -0.72 -23.02 13.51
CA GLY A 61 -0.83 -23.56 14.87
C GLY A 61 -2.19 -23.34 15.53
N VAL A 62 -2.56 -24.23 16.46
CA VAL A 62 -3.82 -24.20 17.24
C VAL A 62 -3.98 -22.92 18.10
N GLY A 63 -2.91 -22.12 18.25
CA GLY A 63 -2.91 -20.78 18.87
C GLY A 63 -3.08 -19.60 17.89
N GLY A 64 -3.21 -19.84 16.58
CA GLY A 64 -3.28 -18.79 15.56
C GLY A 64 -4.49 -17.86 15.70
N SER A 65 -5.62 -18.37 16.18
CA SER A 65 -6.82 -17.53 16.43
C SER A 65 -6.61 -16.52 17.56
N ALA A 66 -5.89 -16.90 18.62
CA ALA A 66 -5.57 -16.02 19.73
C ALA A 66 -4.55 -14.95 19.31
N LEU A 67 -3.55 -15.32 18.50
CA LEU A 67 -2.57 -14.39 17.95
C LEU A 67 -3.22 -13.35 17.03
N ILE A 68 -4.14 -13.78 16.15
CA ILE A 68 -4.89 -12.86 15.29
C ILE A 68 -5.72 -11.89 16.13
N ALA A 69 -6.42 -12.38 17.15
CA ALA A 69 -7.21 -11.51 18.02
C ALA A 69 -6.34 -10.48 18.77
N GLN A 70 -5.18 -10.90 19.29
CA GLN A 70 -4.21 -10.00 19.92
C GLN A 70 -3.65 -8.97 18.94
N ALA A 71 -3.33 -9.39 17.72
CA ALA A 71 -2.83 -8.48 16.69
C ALA A 71 -3.89 -7.45 16.30
N VAL A 72 -5.14 -7.86 16.10
CA VAL A 72 -6.26 -6.95 15.83
C VAL A 72 -6.42 -5.94 16.98
N LEU A 73 -6.41 -6.41 18.23
CA LEU A 73 -6.47 -5.53 19.40
C LEU A 73 -5.28 -4.57 19.46
N GLY A 74 -4.08 -5.04 19.14
CA GLY A 74 -2.87 -4.21 19.06
C GLY A 74 -2.97 -3.15 17.97
N THR A 75 -3.43 -3.52 16.77
CA THR A 75 -3.62 -2.60 15.65
C THR A 75 -4.61 -1.50 16.00
N PHE A 76 -5.78 -1.86 16.54
CA PHE A 76 -6.75 -0.87 17.00
C PHE A 76 -6.20 -0.04 18.17
N GLY A 77 -5.48 -0.65 19.11
CA GLY A 77 -4.85 0.05 20.24
C GLY A 77 -3.87 1.11 19.79
N VAL A 78 -2.97 0.78 18.86
CA VAL A 78 -2.02 1.75 18.29
C VAL A 78 -2.74 2.78 17.44
N PHE A 79 -3.69 2.38 16.59
CA PHE A 79 -4.46 3.29 15.75
C PHE A 79 -5.21 4.35 16.58
N PHE A 80 -6.01 3.91 17.56
CA PHE A 80 -6.72 4.82 18.47
C PHE A 80 -5.77 5.61 19.36
N GLY A 81 -4.69 5.00 19.84
CA GLY A 81 -3.64 5.67 20.61
C GLY A 81 -3.03 6.84 19.82
N MET A 82 -2.67 6.60 18.56
CA MET A 82 -2.13 7.63 17.67
C MET A 82 -3.17 8.70 17.31
N LEU A 83 -4.44 8.32 17.16
CA LEU A 83 -5.53 9.28 16.94
C LEU A 83 -5.68 10.22 18.16
N VAL A 84 -5.62 9.68 19.38
CA VAL A 84 -5.63 10.49 20.62
C VAL A 84 -4.41 11.40 20.69
N VAL A 85 -3.21 10.90 20.38
CA VAL A 85 -1.96 11.70 20.35
C VAL A 85 -2.06 12.84 19.34
N TYR A 86 -2.59 12.58 18.15
CA TYR A 86 -2.81 13.60 17.13
C TYR A 86 -3.84 14.64 17.59
N LYS A 87 -5.00 14.19 18.08
CA LYS A 87 -6.10 15.06 18.54
C LYS A 87 -5.70 15.95 19.72
N THR A 88 -4.90 15.41 20.65
CA THR A 88 -4.40 16.18 21.80
C THR A 88 -3.32 17.18 21.41
N GLY A 89 -2.82 17.15 20.18
CA GLY A 89 -1.80 18.05 19.67
C GLY A 89 -0.43 17.87 20.34
N ALA A 90 -0.22 16.75 21.04
CA ALA A 90 1.02 16.45 21.75
C ALA A 90 2.22 16.35 20.79
N ILE A 91 1.97 15.87 19.57
CA ILE A 91 2.98 15.78 18.50
C ILE A 91 2.45 16.50 17.27
N ARG A 92 3.06 17.64 16.92
CA ARG A 92 2.72 18.37 15.69
C ARG A 92 3.48 17.76 14.51
N VAL A 93 2.76 17.48 13.44
CA VAL A 93 3.35 17.04 12.16
C VAL A 93 4.09 18.22 11.53
N THR A 94 5.39 18.31 11.82
CA THR A 94 6.25 19.33 11.22
C THR A 94 6.81 18.82 9.89
N PRO A 95 7.17 19.72 8.95
CA PRO A 95 7.83 19.33 7.70
C PRO A 95 9.15 18.56 7.88
N ARG A 96 9.73 18.60 9.09
CA ARG A 96 10.91 17.80 9.46
C ARG A 96 10.52 16.37 9.80
N LEU A 97 9.44 16.18 10.56
CA LEU A 97 8.92 14.85 10.91
C LEU A 97 8.46 14.11 9.65
N THR A 98 7.70 14.77 8.77
CA THR A 98 7.25 14.18 7.50
C THR A 98 8.41 13.69 6.65
N ARG A 99 9.47 14.51 6.50
CA ARG A 99 10.67 14.10 5.74
C ARG A 99 11.42 12.95 6.40
N MET A 100 11.50 12.92 7.72
CA MET A 100 12.12 11.81 8.45
C MET A 100 11.35 10.50 8.24
N ILE A 101 10.02 10.53 8.35
CA ILE A 101 9.17 9.35 8.14
C ILE A 101 9.24 8.89 6.69
N ILE A 102 9.14 9.79 5.71
CA ILE A 102 9.30 9.42 4.29
C ILE A 102 10.67 8.79 4.03
N GLY A 103 11.75 9.33 4.64
CA GLY A 103 13.08 8.72 4.57
C GLY A 103 13.11 7.31 5.18
N ALA A 104 12.43 7.12 6.32
CA ALA A 104 12.29 5.81 6.97
C ALA A 104 11.48 4.81 6.12
N LEU A 105 10.38 5.26 5.50
CA LEU A 105 9.56 4.48 4.57
C LEU A 105 10.39 3.99 3.38
N ILE A 106 11.16 4.89 2.76
CA ILE A 106 12.09 4.53 1.67
C ILE A 106 13.12 3.53 2.19
N GLY A 107 13.66 3.74 3.40
CA GLY A 107 14.59 2.79 4.04
C GLY A 107 14.02 1.39 4.19
N VAL A 108 12.77 1.25 4.65
CA VAL A 108 12.08 -0.05 4.75
C VAL A 108 11.92 -0.69 3.38
N VAL A 109 11.50 0.07 2.37
CA VAL A 109 11.35 -0.44 0.99
C VAL A 109 12.70 -0.89 0.43
N VAL A 110 13.77 -0.12 0.63
CA VAL A 110 15.11 -0.48 0.16
C VAL A 110 15.63 -1.72 0.89
N LEU A 111 15.44 -1.83 2.20
CA LEU A 111 15.80 -3.04 2.95
C LEU A 111 14.99 -4.25 2.52
N ALA A 112 13.70 -4.05 2.22
CA ALA A 112 12.84 -5.09 1.69
C ALA A 112 13.32 -5.60 0.34
N LEU A 113 13.60 -4.69 -0.59
CA LEU A 113 14.16 -5.03 -1.91
C LEU A 113 15.55 -5.66 -1.79
N GLY A 114 16.40 -5.16 -0.88
CA GLY A 114 17.71 -5.74 -0.59
C GLY A 114 17.59 -7.18 -0.08
N ASN A 115 16.66 -7.45 0.83
CA ASN A 115 16.38 -8.79 1.31
C ASN A 115 15.80 -9.71 0.23
N LEU A 116 14.93 -9.19 -0.64
CA LEU A 116 14.41 -9.93 -1.79
C LEU A 116 15.54 -10.33 -2.75
N ILE A 117 16.42 -9.39 -3.10
CA ILE A 117 17.57 -9.68 -3.96
C ILE A 117 18.50 -10.68 -3.26
N ALA A 118 18.80 -10.47 -1.98
CA ALA A 118 19.64 -11.37 -1.20
C ALA A 118 19.07 -12.79 -1.12
N SER A 119 17.74 -12.94 -1.08
CA SER A 119 17.07 -14.26 -1.04
C SER A 119 17.32 -15.11 -2.29
N PHE A 120 17.70 -14.51 -3.43
CA PHE A 120 18.10 -15.25 -4.63
C PHE A 120 19.54 -15.79 -4.55
N PHE A 121 20.37 -15.23 -3.68
CA PHE A 121 21.78 -15.61 -3.54
C PHE A 121 22.08 -16.39 -2.26
N THR A 122 21.24 -16.27 -1.23
CA THR A 122 21.41 -16.90 0.09
C THR A 122 20.07 -17.42 0.58
N GLU A 123 20.01 -18.69 1.02
CA GLU A 123 18.84 -19.23 1.74
C GLU A 123 18.61 -18.42 3.04
N GLY A 124 17.44 -17.79 3.17
CA GLY A 124 17.10 -16.87 4.29
C GLY A 124 17.34 -15.38 4.04
N GLY A 125 17.95 -14.99 2.91
CA GLY A 125 18.18 -13.58 2.58
C GLY A 125 19.14 -12.87 3.55
N LEU A 126 18.78 -11.68 4.05
CA LEU A 126 19.59 -10.88 4.99
C LEU A 126 19.36 -11.25 6.46
N GLY A 127 18.58 -12.30 6.77
CA GLY A 127 18.24 -12.67 8.15
C GLY A 127 17.38 -11.64 8.89
N LEU A 128 16.86 -10.63 8.18
CA LEU A 128 15.96 -9.61 8.76
C LEU A 128 14.59 -10.19 9.15
N ARG A 129 14.30 -11.42 8.73
CA ARG A 129 12.97 -12.06 8.81
C ARG A 129 13.03 -13.51 9.29
N ASP A 130 14.20 -14.02 9.63
CA ASP A 130 14.43 -15.42 10.05
C ASP A 130 14.08 -15.68 11.53
N GLY A 131 13.24 -14.84 12.16
CA GLY A 131 12.79 -15.02 13.54
C GLY A 131 13.85 -14.80 14.64
N GLY A 132 15.09 -14.44 14.29
CA GLY A 132 16.14 -14.15 15.28
C GLY A 132 15.96 -12.81 16.02
N PRO A 133 16.80 -12.50 17.03
CA PRO A 133 16.75 -11.26 17.81
C PRO A 133 16.79 -9.97 16.95
N ILE A 134 17.49 -10.03 15.80
CA ILE A 134 17.55 -8.94 14.83
C ILE A 134 16.18 -8.70 14.16
N ALA A 135 15.42 -9.76 13.86
CA ALA A 135 14.10 -9.66 13.26
C ALA A 135 13.08 -9.01 14.21
N ILE A 136 13.16 -9.31 15.51
CA ILE A 136 12.32 -8.68 16.55
C ILE A 136 12.58 -7.17 16.61
N ILE A 137 13.85 -6.75 16.68
CA ILE A 137 14.22 -5.33 16.73
C ILE A 137 13.76 -4.62 15.46
N PHE A 138 13.99 -5.22 14.29
CA PHE A 138 13.55 -4.67 13.02
C PHE A 138 12.03 -4.49 12.96
N SER A 139 11.25 -5.46 13.43
CA SER A 139 9.80 -5.37 13.50
C SER A 139 9.31 -4.29 14.45
N LEU A 140 9.94 -4.11 15.62
CA LEU A 140 9.62 -3.01 16.53
C LEU A 140 9.88 -1.64 15.89
N VAL A 141 10.97 -1.50 15.15
CA VAL A 141 11.27 -0.27 14.40
C VAL A 141 10.21 -0.03 13.31
N CYS A 142 9.81 -1.07 12.56
CA CYS A 142 8.77 -0.96 11.54
C CYS A 142 7.41 -0.59 12.15
N ILE A 143 7.01 -1.17 13.29
CA ILE A 143 5.81 -0.80 14.03
C ILE A 143 5.86 0.69 14.42
N GLY A 144 7.00 1.16 14.92
CA GLY A 144 7.21 2.57 15.24
C GLY A 144 7.01 3.46 14.02
N ILE A 145 7.63 3.12 12.88
CA ILE A 145 7.51 3.88 11.63
C ILE A 145 6.06 3.88 11.12
N ALA A 146 5.35 2.76 11.20
CA ALA A 146 3.94 2.67 10.85
C ALA A 146 3.06 3.54 11.77
N ALA A 147 3.32 3.52 13.08
CA ALA A 147 2.63 4.38 14.05
C ALA A 147 2.84 5.86 13.73
N PHE A 148 4.07 6.29 13.41
CA PHE A 148 4.34 7.66 12.99
C PHE A 148 3.72 8.00 11.63
N SER A 149 3.62 7.03 10.71
CA SER A 149 2.94 7.23 9.41
C SER A 149 1.45 7.55 9.60
N PHE A 150 0.79 7.00 10.63
CA PHE A 150 -0.59 7.41 10.95
C PHE A 150 -0.72 8.90 11.28
N LEU A 151 0.28 9.52 11.92
CA LEU A 151 0.22 10.97 12.15
C LEU A 151 0.18 11.73 10.82
N LEU A 152 0.93 11.26 9.81
CA LEU A 152 0.90 11.85 8.47
C LEU A 152 -0.43 11.59 7.77
N ASP A 153 -1.00 10.40 7.92
CA ASP A 153 -2.31 10.05 7.34
C ASP A 153 -3.43 10.93 7.93
N PHE A 154 -3.42 11.14 9.25
CA PHE A 154 -4.39 12.02 9.91
C PHE A 154 -4.19 13.49 9.52
N ASP A 155 -2.94 13.95 9.40
CA ASP A 155 -2.64 15.31 8.96
C ASP A 155 -3.06 15.56 7.51
N ALA A 156 -2.84 14.59 6.63
CA ALA A 156 -3.32 14.65 5.25
C ALA A 156 -4.86 14.71 5.19
N ALA A 157 -5.55 13.92 6.02
CA ALA A 157 -7.01 13.96 6.12
C ALA A 157 -7.52 15.33 6.58
N ASP A 158 -6.93 15.89 7.64
CA ASP A 158 -7.28 17.20 8.17
C ASP A 158 -7.02 18.32 7.15
N GLN A 159 -5.92 18.26 6.41
CA GLN A 159 -5.61 19.20 5.34
C GLN A 159 -6.66 19.17 4.22
N LEU A 160 -7.12 17.99 3.81
CA LEU A 160 -8.19 17.86 2.80
C LEU A 160 -9.52 18.44 3.28
N ILE A 161 -9.87 18.20 4.55
CA ILE A 161 -11.09 18.74 5.16
C ILE A 161 -11.01 20.28 5.21
N ARG A 162 -9.87 20.84 5.64
CA ARG A 162 -9.62 22.29 5.69
C ARG A 162 -9.63 22.94 4.31
N ALA A 163 -9.10 22.24 3.31
CA ALA A 163 -9.08 22.70 1.92
C ALA A 163 -10.43 22.55 1.21
N GLN A 164 -11.46 21.98 1.88
CA GLN A 164 -12.74 21.61 1.26
C GLN A 164 -12.55 20.85 -0.06
N ALA A 165 -11.58 19.92 -0.08
CA ALA A 165 -11.20 19.19 -1.27
C ALA A 165 -12.35 18.29 -1.77
N PRO A 166 -12.48 18.07 -3.09
CA PRO A 166 -13.54 17.24 -3.65
C PRO A 166 -13.42 15.78 -3.18
N GLU A 167 -14.55 15.06 -3.08
CA GLU A 167 -14.65 13.71 -2.51
C GLU A 167 -13.62 12.72 -3.08
N LYS A 168 -13.28 12.85 -4.36
CA LYS A 168 -12.23 12.06 -5.04
C LYS A 168 -10.86 12.12 -4.35
N ALA A 169 -10.51 13.21 -3.68
CA ALA A 169 -9.26 13.33 -2.92
C ALA A 169 -9.32 12.58 -1.59
N ALA A 170 -10.50 12.52 -0.95
CA ALA A 170 -10.69 11.80 0.31
C ALA A 170 -10.49 10.29 0.14
N TRP A 171 -10.85 9.73 -1.02
CA TRP A 171 -10.59 8.32 -1.35
C TRP A 171 -9.10 7.96 -1.31
N GLY A 172 -8.23 8.84 -1.79
CA GLY A 172 -6.78 8.62 -1.78
C GLY A 172 -6.20 8.58 -0.36
N VAL A 173 -6.68 9.48 0.51
CA VAL A 173 -6.23 9.50 1.92
C VAL A 173 -6.81 8.33 2.71
N ALA A 174 -8.09 7.99 2.49
CA ALA A 174 -8.68 6.80 3.10
C ALA A 174 -7.93 5.53 2.69
N PHE A 175 -7.52 5.42 1.42
CA PHE A 175 -6.69 4.32 0.96
C PHE A 175 -5.34 4.27 1.68
N GLY A 176 -4.58 5.38 1.71
CA GLY A 176 -3.30 5.45 2.43
C GLY A 176 -3.42 5.00 3.88
N LEU A 177 -4.42 5.51 4.60
CA LEU A 177 -4.71 5.13 5.98
C LEU A 177 -5.02 3.64 6.14
N THR A 178 -5.77 3.03 5.20
CA THR A 178 -6.00 1.57 5.22
C THR A 178 -4.73 0.76 4.92
N VAL A 179 -3.84 1.24 4.03
CA VAL A 179 -2.57 0.56 3.76
C VAL A 179 -1.69 0.57 5.01
N THR A 180 -1.57 1.71 5.69
CA THR A 180 -0.83 1.82 6.95
C THR A 180 -1.43 0.91 8.04
N LEU A 181 -2.76 0.79 8.10
CA LEU A 181 -3.46 -0.10 9.01
C LEU A 181 -3.16 -1.58 8.76
N VAL A 182 -3.24 -2.02 7.51
CA VAL A 182 -2.91 -3.40 7.13
C VAL A 182 -1.43 -3.68 7.35
N TRP A 183 -0.55 -2.72 7.07
CA TRP A 183 0.87 -2.84 7.35
C TRP A 183 1.15 -3.02 8.84
N LEU A 184 0.63 -2.14 9.68
CA LEU A 184 0.76 -2.28 11.12
C LEU A 184 0.24 -3.65 11.60
N TYR A 185 -0.90 -4.11 11.08
CA TYR A 185 -1.47 -5.41 11.43
C TYR A 185 -0.51 -6.57 11.13
N VAL A 186 0.07 -6.61 9.93
CA VAL A 186 1.01 -7.66 9.56
C VAL A 186 2.28 -7.60 10.40
N GLU A 187 2.77 -6.40 10.73
CA GLU A 187 3.99 -6.26 11.54
C GLU A 187 3.76 -6.66 13.00
N ILE A 188 2.59 -6.36 13.58
CA ILE A 188 2.21 -6.83 14.92
C ILE A 188 2.03 -8.35 14.93
N LEU A 189 1.34 -8.91 13.93
CA LEU A 189 1.23 -10.36 13.77
C LEU A 189 2.60 -11.02 13.73
N ARG A 190 3.53 -10.45 12.97
CA ARG A 190 4.89 -10.96 12.82
C ARG A 190 5.66 -10.90 14.14
N LEU A 191 5.58 -9.78 14.85
CA LEU A 191 6.19 -9.64 16.18
C LEU A 191 5.67 -10.73 17.13
N LEU A 192 4.35 -10.92 17.18
CA LEU A 192 3.72 -11.96 18.02
C LEU A 192 4.08 -13.38 17.55
N SER A 193 4.24 -13.60 16.25
CA SER A 193 4.69 -14.88 15.70
C SER A 193 6.10 -15.21 16.18
N TYR A 194 7.03 -14.27 16.19
CA TYR A 194 8.39 -14.49 16.67
C TYR A 194 8.40 -14.86 18.16
N PHE A 195 7.62 -14.17 19.00
CA PHE A 195 7.50 -14.50 20.42
C PHE A 195 6.85 -15.85 20.73
N ASN A 196 6.13 -16.46 19.76
CA ASN A 196 5.44 -17.75 19.92
C ASN A 196 6.13 -18.89 19.16
N SER A 197 7.18 -18.59 18.39
CA SER A 197 7.94 -19.58 17.62
C SER A 197 9.17 -20.11 18.38
N ASP A 198 9.37 -19.66 19.62
CA ASP A 198 10.37 -20.13 20.60
C ASP A 198 9.80 -21.17 21.57
#